data_AF-X0XCN6-F1
#
_entry.id   AF-X0XCN6-F1
#
_cell.length_a   1.000
_cell.length_b   1.000
_cell.length_c   1.000
_cell.angle_alpha   90.00
_cell.angle_beta   90.00
_cell.angle_gamma   90.00
#
_symmetry.space_group_name_H-M   'P 1'
#
loop_
_entity.id
_entity.type
_entity.pdbx_description
1 polymer ?
#
loop_
_entity_poly.entity_id
_entity_poly.type
_entity_poly.pdbx_seq_one_letter_code
_entity_poly.pdbx_strand_id
1 'polypeptide(L)'
;MPPKPWKLTSSNPDKSYRVFSLRTDHAVSPRTGQKHDFFIVECPPWVNVIPLTPENKVVMVRQYRHGTRSVTLEIPGGLVENNDTPEEAAVKELREETG
;
A
#
# COMPACT_ATOMS: atom_id res chain seq x y z
N MET A 1 28.76 -15.27 1.42
CA MET A 1 28.98 -13.81 1.25
C MET A 1 27.61 -13.15 1.23
N PRO A 2 27.33 -12.12 2.03
CA PRO A 2 26.02 -11.47 2.02
C PRO A 2 25.74 -10.83 0.65
N PRO A 3 24.47 -10.77 0.22
CA PRO A 3 24.11 -10.08 -1.01
C PRO A 3 24.52 -8.60 -0.92
N LYS A 4 25.15 -8.10 -1.97
CA LYS A 4 25.50 -6.67 -2.08
C LYS A 4 24.27 -5.88 -2.54
N PRO A 5 24.10 -4.62 -2.11
CA PRO A 5 23.03 -3.77 -2.61
C PRO A 5 23.23 -3.46 -4.10
N TRP A 6 22.11 -3.31 -4.82
CA TRP A 6 22.13 -2.88 -6.21
C TRP A 6 22.41 -1.38 -6.29
N LYS A 7 23.28 -0.99 -7.24
CA LYS A 7 23.61 0.42 -7.43
C LYS A 7 22.54 1.06 -8.30
N LEU A 8 21.71 1.92 -7.71
CA LEU A 8 20.77 2.76 -8.46
C LEU A 8 21.55 3.73 -9.36
N THR A 9 21.19 3.78 -10.63
CA THR A 9 21.78 4.72 -11.61
C THR A 9 20.86 5.88 -11.93
N SER A 10 19.55 5.65 -11.94
CA SER A 10 18.55 6.69 -12.14
C SER A 10 17.19 6.20 -11.63
N SER A 11 16.34 7.17 -11.30
CA SER A 11 14.98 6.96 -10.84
C SER A 11 14.11 7.97 -11.57
N ASN A 12 13.21 7.49 -12.43
CA ASN A 12 12.41 8.32 -13.30
C ASN A 12 10.93 8.16 -12.93
N PRO A 13 10.24 9.25 -12.54
CA PRO A 13 8.79 9.23 -12.45
C PRO A 13 8.19 8.89 -13.82
N ASP A 14 7.18 8.03 -13.82
CA ASP A 14 6.38 7.71 -15.00
C ASP A 14 4.97 8.30 -14.78
N LYS A 15 3.92 7.54 -15.10
CA LYS A 15 2.54 7.98 -14.99
C LYS A 15 2.04 8.00 -13.55
N SER A 16 1.37 9.10 -13.20
CA SER A 16 0.62 9.23 -11.95
C SER A 16 -0.88 8.96 -12.16
N TYR A 17 -1.48 8.25 -11.21
CA TYR A 17 -2.91 7.96 -11.13
C TYR A 17 -3.47 8.48 -9.80
N ARG A 18 -4.79 8.40 -9.63
CA ARG A 18 -5.47 8.94 -8.44
C ARG A 18 -4.93 8.40 -7.11
N VAL A 19 -4.59 7.12 -7.05
CA VAL A 19 -4.23 6.43 -5.79
C VAL A 19 -2.84 5.81 -5.79
N PHE A 20 -2.09 5.94 -6.89
CA PHE A 20 -0.69 5.50 -6.98
C PHE A 20 0.04 6.21 -8.12
N SER A 21 1.36 6.32 -8.02
CA SER A 21 2.26 6.69 -9.12
C SER A 21 3.15 5.52 -9.51
N LEU A 22 3.58 5.50 -10.77
CA LEU A 22 4.60 4.57 -11.25
C LEU A 22 5.94 5.28 -11.32
N ARG A 23 6.99 4.61 -10.88
CA ARG A 23 8.39 5.04 -11.02
C ARG A 23 9.21 3.91 -11.60
N THR A 24 10.13 4.24 -12.49
CA THR A 24 11.09 3.26 -13.03
C THR A 24 12.48 3.56 -12.49
N ASP A 25 13.02 2.62 -11.73
CA ASP A 25 14.37 2.65 -11.19
C ASP A 25 15.29 1.81 -12.06
N HIS A 26 16.36 2.43 -12.57
CA HIS A 26 17.40 1.72 -13.29
C HIS A 26 18.52 1.39 -12.31
N ALA A 27 18.89 0.12 -12.18
CA ALA A 27 19.95 -0.31 -11.27
C ALA A 27 20.89 -1.33 -11.90
N VAL A 28 22.12 -1.37 -11.39
CA VAL A 28 23.17 -2.28 -11.85
C VAL A 28 23.34 -3.44 -10.87
N SER A 29 23.33 -4.65 -11.41
CA SER A 29 23.56 -5.87 -10.64
C SER A 29 24.98 -5.89 -10.07
N PRO A 30 25.17 -6.02 -8.75
CA PRO A 30 26.50 -6.08 -8.15
C PRO A 30 27.20 -7.43 -8.40
N ARG A 31 26.50 -8.41 -8.99
CA ARG A 31 27.02 -9.73 -9.35
C ARG A 31 27.43 -9.83 -10.82
N THR A 32 26.60 -9.30 -11.73
CA THR A 32 26.82 -9.45 -13.18
C THR A 32 27.24 -8.16 -13.87
N GLY A 33 27.12 -7.00 -13.22
CA GLY A 33 27.34 -5.69 -13.84
C GLY A 33 26.27 -5.28 -14.86
N GLN A 34 25.23 -6.08 -15.06
CA GLN A 34 24.15 -5.79 -16.01
C GLN A 34 23.20 -4.73 -15.45
N LYS A 35 22.62 -3.93 -16.36
CA LYS A 35 21.58 -2.94 -16.05
C LYS A 35 20.21 -3.62 -16.09
N HIS A 36 19.34 -3.24 -15.16
CA HIS A 36 17.98 -3.71 -15.06
C HIS A 36 17.03 -2.58 -14.70
N ASP A 37 15.79 -2.73 -15.13
CA ASP A 37 14.70 -1.81 -14.84
C ASP A 37 13.81 -2.43 -13.75
N PHE A 38 13.48 -1.61 -12.75
CA PHE A 38 12.59 -1.95 -11.64
C PHE A 38 11.38 -1.02 -11.69
N PHE A 39 10.20 -1.59 -11.82
CA PHE A 39 8.94 -0.85 -11.79
C PHE A 39 8.41 -0.80 -10.37
N ILE A 40 8.25 0.41 -9.85
CA ILE A 40 7.85 0.68 -8.48
C ILE A 40 6.50 1.37 -8.52
N VAL A 41 5.52 0.74 -7.87
CA VAL A 41 4.22 1.35 -7.60
C VAL A 41 4.32 2.05 -6.26
N GLU A 42 4.23 3.38 -6.29
CA GLU A 42 4.24 4.23 -5.11
C GLU A 42 2.79 4.53 -4.73
N CYS A 43 2.38 4.09 -3.54
CA CYS A 43 1.04 4.35 -2.99
C CYS A 43 1.15 5.23 -1.74
N PRO A 44 0.14 6.05 -1.44
CA PRO A 44 0.02 6.67 -0.13
C PRO A 44 -0.03 5.61 0.99
N PRO A 45 0.30 5.98 2.23
CA PRO A 45 0.13 5.09 3.37
C PRO A 45 -1.32 4.62 3.52
N TRP A 46 -1.50 3.45 4.10
CA TRP A 46 -2.79 2.81 4.31
C TRP A 46 -2.88 2.27 5.74
N VAL A 47 -4.07 2.33 6.33
CA VAL A 47 -4.35 1.80 7.66
C VAL A 47 -5.42 0.71 7.60
N ASN A 48 -5.28 -0.30 8.45
CA ASN A 48 -6.28 -1.35 8.64
C ASN A 48 -6.52 -1.52 10.13
N VAL A 49 -7.78 -1.66 10.51
CA VAL A 49 -8.18 -1.74 11.92
C VAL A 49 -8.79 -3.09 12.19
N ILE A 50 -8.39 -3.75 13.28
CA ILE A 50 -9.02 -4.98 13.77
C ILE A 50 -9.88 -4.62 14.99
N PRO A 51 -11.11 -4.14 14.79
CA PRO A 51 -11.99 -3.76 15.89
C PRO A 51 -12.50 -5.00 16.63
N LEU A 52 -12.29 -5.04 17.95
CA LEU A 52 -12.79 -6.10 18.83
C LEU A 52 -14.01 -5.60 19.62
N THR A 53 -15.09 -6.39 19.62
CA THR A 53 -16.24 -6.16 20.50
C THR A 53 -15.95 -6.69 21.92
N PRO A 54 -16.73 -6.29 22.94
CA PRO A 54 -16.59 -6.83 24.31
C PRO A 54 -16.68 -8.37 24.39
N GLU A 55 -17.35 -9.01 23.43
CA GLU A 55 -17.47 -10.46 23.30
C GLU A 55 -16.32 -11.11 22.50
N ASN A 56 -15.23 -10.38 22.24
CA ASN A 56 -14.09 -10.82 21.43
C ASN A 56 -14.45 -11.21 20.00
N LYS A 57 -15.42 -10.53 19.38
CA LYS A 57 -15.72 -10.68 17.95
C LYS A 57 -15.02 -9.59 17.15
N VAL A 58 -14.64 -9.88 15.91
CA VAL A 58 -14.08 -8.90 14.98
C VAL A 58 -15.19 -8.30 14.13
N VAL A 59 -15.29 -6.97 14.07
CA VAL A 59 -16.18 -6.29 13.12
C VAL A 59 -15.53 -6.32 11.74
N MET A 60 -16.30 -6.75 10.74
CA MET A 60 -15.85 -6.92 9.35
C MET A 60 -16.84 -6.27 8.39
N VAL A 61 -16.36 -5.88 7.22
CA VAL A 61 -17.15 -5.27 6.14
C VAL A 61 -17.11 -6.13 4.88
N ARG A 62 -18.12 -5.98 4.03
CA ARG A 62 -18.14 -6.60 2.69
C ARG A 62 -17.90 -5.53 1.64
N GLN A 63 -16.83 -5.67 0.87
CA GLN A 63 -16.45 -4.68 -0.14
C GLN A 63 -16.27 -5.35 -1.50
N TYR A 64 -16.69 -4.65 -2.56
CA TYR A 64 -16.43 -5.10 -3.93
C TYR A 64 -15.04 -4.65 -4.38
N ARG A 65 -14.16 -5.59 -4.72
CA ARG A 65 -12.80 -5.33 -5.21
C ARG A 65 -12.77 -5.51 -6.72
N HIS A 66 -12.69 -4.39 -7.45
CA HIS A 66 -12.69 -4.42 -8.93
C HIS A 66 -11.54 -5.23 -9.53
N GLY A 67 -10.35 -5.21 -8.90
CA GLY A 67 -9.18 -5.97 -9.38
C GLY A 67 -9.39 -7.49 -9.41
N THR A 68 -10.11 -8.03 -8.43
CA THR A 68 -10.46 -9.46 -8.35
C THR A 68 -11.87 -9.76 -8.85
N ARG A 69 -12.67 -8.73 -9.14
CA ARG A 69 -14.08 -8.80 -9.59
C ARG A 69 -14.96 -9.59 -8.62
N SER A 70 -14.75 -9.40 -7.33
CA SER A 70 -15.47 -10.17 -6.29
C SER A 70 -15.83 -9.30 -5.08
N VAL A 71 -16.83 -9.75 -4.32
CA VAL A 71 -17.13 -9.21 -2.99
C VAL A 71 -16.33 -9.99 -1.97
N THR A 72 -15.47 -9.30 -1.23
CA THR A 72 -14.57 -9.85 -0.23
C THR A 72 -15.05 -9.50 1.17
N LEU A 73 -14.71 -10.33 2.15
CA LEU A 73 -14.92 -10.06 3.57
C LEU A 73 -13.60 -9.51 4.13
N GLU A 74 -13.63 -8.29 4.66
CA GLU A 74 -12.43 -7.54 5.01
C GLU A 74 -12.57 -6.85 6.36
N ILE A 75 -11.43 -6.44 6.92
CA ILE A 75 -11.39 -5.53 8.06
C ILE A 75 -11.49 -4.09 7.56
N PRO A 76 -12.05 -3.16 8.35
CA PRO A 76 -12.18 -1.78 7.93
C PRO A 76 -10.80 -1.11 7.79
N GLY A 77 -10.68 -0.22 6.81
CA GLY A 77 -9.42 0.45 6.54
C GLY A 77 -9.42 1.29 5.27
N GLY A 78 -8.51 2.25 5.22
CA GLY A 78 -8.47 3.25 4.16
C GLY A 78 -7.11 3.90 3.98
N LEU A 79 -7.08 4.84 3.04
CA LEU A 79 -5.89 5.65 2.77
C LEU A 79 -5.68 6.63 3.92
N VAL A 80 -4.42 6.86 4.28
CA VAL A 80 -4.07 7.99 5.14
C VAL A 80 -4.09 9.24 4.28
N GLU A 81 -5.02 10.16 4.55
CA GLU A 81 -5.06 11.45 3.87
C GLU A 81 -3.88 12.32 4.31
N ASN A 82 -3.44 13.25 3.44
CA ASN A 82 -2.18 13.99 3.63
C ASN A 82 -2.06 14.79 4.95
N ASN A 83 -3.17 15.05 5.63
CA ASN A 83 -3.22 15.83 6.87
C ASN A 83 -3.45 14.97 8.12
N ASP A 84 -3.73 13.68 7.95
CA ASP A 84 -4.05 12.79 9.06
C ASP A 84 -2.79 12.02 9.49
N THR A 85 -2.64 11.81 10.80
CA THR A 85 -1.78 10.75 11.32
C THR A 85 -2.41 9.38 11.01
N PRO A 86 -1.61 8.29 10.97
CA PRO A 86 -2.15 6.95 10.80
C PRO A 86 -3.24 6.60 11.85
N GLU A 87 -3.08 7.06 13.08
CA GLU A 87 -4.04 6.86 14.16
C GLU A 87 -5.36 7.61 13.91
N GLU A 88 -5.31 8.86 13.46
CA GLU A 88 -6.50 9.65 13.11
C GLU A 88 -7.26 9.03 11.92
N ALA A 89 -6.53 8.62 10.88
CA ALA A 89 -7.10 7.92 9.74
C ALA A 89 -7.77 6.60 10.16
N ALA A 90 -7.13 5.83 11.05
CA ALA A 90 -7.69 4.57 11.54
C ALA A 90 -9.02 4.78 12.29
N VAL A 91 -9.12 5.81 13.13
CA VAL A 91 -10.36 6.13 13.87
C VAL A 91 -11.46 6.59 12.91
N LYS A 92 -11.11 7.44 11.93
CA LYS A 92 -12.04 7.95 10.93
C LYS A 92 -12.61 6.83 10.05
N GLU A 93 -11.75 6.00 9.47
CA GLU A 93 -12.14 4.90 8.58
C GLU A 93 -12.99 3.86 9.32
N LEU A 94 -12.62 3.51 10.56
CA LEU A 94 -13.43 2.59 11.37
C LEU A 94 -14.86 3.12 11.55
N ARG A 95 -15.00 4.41 11.85
CA ARG A 95 -16.31 5.05 12.06
C ARG A 95 -17.11 5.15 10.76
N GLU A 96 -16.47 5.50 9.66
CA GLU A 96 -17.13 5.66 8.35
C GLU A 96 -17.65 4.33 7.81
N GLU A 97 -16.88 3.24 7.97
CA GLU A 97 -17.25 1.94 7.41
C GLU A 97 -18.12 1.08 8.34
N THR A 98 -18.09 1.32 9.66
CA THR A 98 -18.78 0.47 10.64
C THR A 98 -19.78 1.18 11.57
N GLY A 99 -19.82 2.53 11.55
CA GLY A 99 -20.67 3.36 12.42
C GLY A 99 -19.95 3.87 13.68
#